data_AF-F0QTQ8-F1
#
_entry.id   AF-F0QTQ8-F1
#
_cell.length_a   1.000
_cell.length_b   1.000
_cell.length_c   1.000
_cell.angle_alpha   90.00
_cell.angle_beta   90.00
_cell.angle_gamma   90.00
#
_symmetry.space_group_name_H-M   'P 1'
#
loop_
_entity.id
_entity.type
_entity.pdbx_description
1 polymer ?
#
loop_
_entity_poly.entity_id
_entity_poly.type
_entity_poly.pdbx_seq_one_letter_code
_entity_poly.pdbx_strand_id
1 'polypeptide(L)'
;MPGIVMAVYPALGIDIANSIYSPSFQRRTAWILLALSIAEAITGFGAGPATSSIVYSLTFGALTRGLALQLHILLIAPLSLFFILHIASGIGLALIRRRITWRPLYTYVIPSVLIVLFLITMYLYSLLVII
;
A
#
# COMPACT_ATOMS: atom_id res chain seq x y z
N MET A 1 -15.77 16.44 11.48
CA MET A 1 -15.50 17.79 10.92
C MET A 1 -15.76 17.81 9.40
N PRO A 2 -17.04 17.86 8.97
CA PRO A 2 -17.40 17.87 7.54
C PRO A 2 -17.17 19.23 6.86
N GLY A 3 -17.28 20.33 7.61
CA GLY A 3 -17.31 21.69 7.06
C GLY A 3 -15.98 22.22 6.49
N ILE A 4 -14.83 21.74 6.97
CA ILE A 4 -13.51 22.26 6.53
C ILE A 4 -13.14 21.72 5.14
N VAL A 5 -13.53 20.48 4.84
CA VAL A 5 -13.21 19.84 3.55
C VAL A 5 -14.06 20.46 2.43
N MET A 6 -15.31 20.85 2.75
CA MET A 6 -16.26 21.50 1.82
C MET A 6 -15.78 22.83 1.23
N ALA A 7 -14.93 23.58 1.93
CA ALA A 7 -14.49 24.90 1.48
C ALA A 7 -13.24 24.88 0.57
N VAL A 8 -12.48 23.78 0.54
CA VAL A 8 -11.22 23.68 -0.23
C VAL A 8 -11.44 23.13 -1.65
N TYR A 9 -12.57 22.44 -1.88
CA TYR A 9 -12.89 21.80 -3.15
C TYR A 9 -12.87 22.72 -4.40
N PRO A 10 -13.40 23.96 -4.38
CA PRO A 10 -13.41 24.78 -5.59
C PRO A 10 -12.01 25.29 -5.98
N ALA A 11 -11.08 25.42 -5.02
CA ALA A 11 -9.76 26.00 -5.27
C ALA A 11 -8.79 25.04 -5.97
N LEU A 12 -9.00 23.73 -5.85
CA LEU A 12 -8.12 22.71 -6.45
C LEU A 12 -8.53 22.31 -7.86
N GLY A 13 -9.80 22.50 -8.25
CA GLY A 13 -10.33 22.03 -9.52
C GLY A 13 -10.20 20.50 -9.68
N ILE A 14 -10.20 19.76 -8.57
CA ILE A 14 -10.15 18.30 -8.50
C ILE A 14 -11.38 17.83 -7.75
N ASP A 15 -12.10 16.85 -8.30
CA ASP A 15 -13.15 16.14 -7.57
C ASP A 15 -12.51 15.22 -6.52
N ILE A 16 -12.34 15.74 -5.31
CA ILE A 16 -11.71 15.00 -4.22
C ILE A 16 -12.50 13.73 -3.89
N ALA A 17 -13.83 13.75 -3.98
CA ALA A 17 -14.68 12.61 -3.63
C ALA A 17 -14.40 11.39 -4.52
N ASN A 18 -14.05 11.64 -5.79
CA ASN A 18 -13.68 10.62 -6.77
C ASN A 18 -12.17 10.54 -7.03
N SER A 19 -11.34 11.08 -6.13
CA SER A 19 -9.87 11.03 -6.25
C SER A 19 -9.23 10.02 -5.30
N ILE A 20 -7.96 9.71 -5.55
CA ILE A 20 -7.11 8.94 -4.64
C ILE A 20 -6.90 9.63 -3.28
N TYR A 21 -7.22 10.92 -3.15
CA TYR A 21 -7.09 11.70 -1.92
C TYR A 21 -8.36 11.69 -1.06
N SER A 22 -9.39 10.95 -1.45
CA SER A 22 -10.61 10.81 -0.66
C SER A 22 -10.40 9.99 0.61
N PRO A 23 -11.08 10.32 1.72
CA PRO A 23 -11.09 9.48 2.92
C PRO A 23 -11.60 8.05 2.68
N SER A 24 -12.52 7.87 1.73
CA SER A 24 -13.06 6.58 1.35
C SER A 24 -12.01 5.71 0.65
N PHE A 25 -11.22 6.28 -0.27
CA PHE A 25 -10.10 5.58 -0.90
C PHE A 25 -9.02 5.21 0.12
N GLN A 26 -8.67 6.13 1.03
CA GLN A 26 -7.72 5.84 2.11
C GLN A 26 -8.19 4.67 2.99
N ARG A 27 -9.48 4.62 3.35
CA ARG A 27 -10.05 3.52 4.13
C ARG A 27 -10.02 2.19 3.36
N ARG A 28 -10.31 2.20 2.06
CA ARG A 28 -10.24 0.98 1.23
C ARG A 28 -8.82 0.43 1.14
N THR A 29 -7.84 1.29 0.87
CA THR A 29 -6.43 0.88 0.82
C THR A 29 -5.93 0.38 2.17
N ALA A 30 -6.40 0.94 3.30
CA ALA A 30 -6.06 0.45 4.64
C ALA A 30 -6.55 -0.99 4.88
N TRP A 31 -7.78 -1.32 4.49
CA TRP A 31 -8.31 -2.68 4.62
C TRP A 31 -7.55 -3.68 3.75
N ILE A 32 -7.21 -3.28 2.52
CA ILE A 32 -6.41 -4.12 1.62
C ILE A 32 -5.02 -4.35 2.23
N LEU A 33 -4.37 -3.29 2.75
CA LEU A 33 -3.08 -3.42 3.42
C LEU A 33 -3.13 -4.30 4.66
N LEU A 34 -4.21 -4.25 5.43
CA LEU A 34 -4.37 -5.13 6.58
C LEU A 34 -4.44 -6.60 6.15
N ALA A 35 -5.21 -6.90 5.11
CA ALA A 35 -5.29 -8.26 4.57
C ALA A 35 -3.93 -8.74 4.04
N LEU A 36 -3.26 -7.88 3.25
CA LEU A 36 -1.93 -8.17 2.70
C LEU A 36 -0.87 -8.32 3.79
N SER A 37 -0.88 -7.50 4.85
CA SER A 37 0.10 -7.59 5.94
C SER A 37 -0.09 -8.84 6.80
N ILE A 38 -1.33 -9.27 7.01
CA ILE A 38 -1.63 -10.56 7.66
C ILE A 38 -1.10 -11.71 6.80
N ALA A 39 -1.39 -11.70 5.51
CA ALA A 39 -0.90 -12.73 4.59
C ALA A 39 0.63 -12.75 4.54
N GLU A 40 1.26 -11.58 4.51
CA GLU A 40 2.72 -11.42 4.51
C GLU A 40 3.35 -11.93 5.80
N ALA A 41 2.73 -11.65 6.96
CA ALA A 41 3.19 -12.19 8.23
C ALA A 41 3.09 -13.72 8.27
N ILE A 42 1.95 -14.30 7.89
CA ILE A 42 1.74 -15.75 7.88
C ILE A 42 2.76 -16.44 6.97
N THR A 43 2.96 -15.92 5.76
CA THR A 43 3.88 -16.49 4.78
C THR A 43 5.35 -16.28 5.18
N GLY A 44 5.70 -15.14 5.78
CA GLY A 44 7.03 -14.88 6.35
C GLY A 44 7.38 -15.86 7.48
N PHE A 45 6.47 -16.07 8.45
CA PHE A 45 6.66 -17.09 9.48
C PHE A 45 6.69 -18.51 8.90
N GLY A 46 5.91 -18.79 7.85
CA GLY A 46 5.91 -20.07 7.16
C GLY A 46 7.20 -20.36 6.40
N ALA A 47 7.89 -19.33 5.91
CA ALA A 47 9.16 -19.44 5.19
C ALA A 47 10.37 -19.56 6.13
N GLY A 48 10.25 -19.05 7.37
CA GLY A 48 11.31 -19.00 8.36
C GLY A 48 11.79 -20.38 8.83
N PRO A 49 13.12 -20.63 8.91
CA PRO A 49 13.65 -21.95 9.24
C PRO A 49 13.30 -22.43 10.66
N ALA A 50 13.10 -21.50 11.60
CA ALA A 50 12.73 -21.82 12.99
C ALA A 50 11.21 -21.87 13.23
N THR A 51 10.41 -21.29 12.33
CA THR A 51 8.97 -21.04 12.54
C THR A 51 8.07 -21.80 11.58
N SER A 52 8.62 -22.35 10.50
CA SER A 52 7.84 -23.02 9.45
C SER A 52 7.06 -24.24 9.95
N SER A 53 7.57 -24.98 10.93
CA SER A 53 6.88 -26.17 11.49
C SER A 53 5.59 -25.82 12.25
N ILE A 54 5.57 -24.65 12.90
CA ILE A 54 4.41 -24.13 13.61
C ILE A 54 3.32 -23.78 12.59
N VAL A 55 3.68 -23.01 11.57
CA VAL A 55 2.74 -22.59 10.52
C VAL A 55 2.25 -23.77 9.70
N TYR A 56 3.12 -24.71 9.38
CA TYR A 56 2.74 -25.97 8.72
C TYR A 56 1.69 -26.72 9.53
N SER A 57 1.88 -26.86 10.84
CA SER A 57 0.92 -27.52 11.72
C SER A 57 -0.41 -26.77 11.82
N LEU A 58 -0.37 -25.45 11.99
CA LEU A 58 -1.58 -24.60 12.07
C LEU A 58 -2.40 -24.58 10.78
N THR A 59 -1.74 -24.80 9.64
CA THR A 59 -2.39 -24.86 8.33
C THR A 59 -2.72 -26.30 7.91
N PHE A 60 -2.63 -27.26 8.82
CA PHE A 60 -2.88 -28.68 8.56
C PHE A 60 -2.06 -29.25 7.39
N GLY A 61 -0.84 -28.75 7.25
CA GLY A 61 0.08 -29.12 6.18
C GLY A 61 -0.13 -28.41 4.85
N ALA A 62 -1.14 -27.53 4.73
CA ALA A 62 -1.40 -26.80 3.50
C ALA A 62 -0.27 -25.83 3.14
N LEU A 63 0.32 -25.16 4.13
CA LEU A 63 1.39 -24.19 3.91
C LEU A 63 2.76 -24.79 4.23
N THR A 64 3.39 -25.39 3.22
CA THR A 64 4.78 -25.86 3.29
C THR A 64 5.77 -24.68 3.32
N ARG A 65 6.99 -24.90 3.81
CA ARG A 65 8.03 -23.86 3.82
C ARG A 65 8.32 -23.29 2.42
N GLY A 66 8.37 -24.16 1.40
CA GLY A 66 8.60 -23.75 0.02
C GLY A 66 7.46 -22.90 -0.53
N LEU A 67 6.21 -23.32 -0.31
CA LEU A 67 5.02 -22.57 -0.73
C LEU A 67 4.91 -21.23 0.01
N ALA A 68 5.18 -21.22 1.31
CA ALA A 68 5.20 -20.01 2.12
C ALA A 68 6.21 -18.99 1.58
N LEU A 69 7.42 -19.43 1.23
CA LEU A 69 8.44 -18.56 0.65
C LEU A 69 7.99 -17.97 -0.70
N GLN A 70 7.42 -18.79 -1.58
CA GLN A 70 6.91 -18.31 -2.87
C GLN A 70 5.81 -17.27 -2.70
N LEU A 71 4.85 -17.53 -1.81
CA LEU A 71 3.76 -16.60 -1.53
C LEU A 71 4.27 -15.31 -0.86
N HIS A 72 5.21 -15.42 0.08
CA HIS A 72 5.83 -14.27 0.74
C HIS A 72 6.49 -13.33 -0.27
N ILE A 73 7.29 -13.90 -1.18
CA ILE A 73 7.94 -13.12 -2.25
C ILE A 73 6.87 -12.49 -3.17
N LEU A 74 5.85 -13.26 -3.59
CA LEU A 74 4.79 -12.77 -4.48
C LEU A 74 3.99 -11.61 -3.86
N LEU A 75 3.79 -11.62 -2.54
CA LEU A 75 3.04 -10.59 -1.80
C LEU A 75 3.75 -9.23 -1.75
N ILE A 76 5.07 -9.17 -1.95
CA ILE A 76 5.84 -7.91 -1.95
C ILE A 76 5.28 -6.91 -2.98
N ALA A 77 4.96 -7.37 -4.19
CA ALA A 77 4.47 -6.51 -5.26
C ALA A 77 3.10 -5.85 -4.95
N PRO A 78 2.02 -6.58 -4.63
CA PRO A 78 0.76 -5.95 -4.25
C PRO A 78 0.89 -5.14 -2.94
N LEU A 79 1.66 -5.61 -1.96
CA LEU A 79 1.82 -4.92 -0.68
C LEU A 79 2.50 -3.56 -0.87
N SER A 80 3.58 -3.50 -1.67
CA SER A 80 4.23 -2.24 -2.01
C SER A 80 3.31 -1.26 -2.77
N LEU A 81 2.55 -1.74 -3.76
CA LEU A 81 1.60 -0.91 -4.51
C LEU A 81 0.57 -0.27 -3.58
N PHE A 82 -0.10 -1.07 -2.75
CA PHE A 82 -1.13 -0.58 -1.86
C PHE A 82 -0.58 0.28 -0.72
N PHE A 83 0.63 0.00 -0.24
CA PHE A 83 1.31 0.81 0.77
C PHE A 83 1.59 2.22 0.23
N ILE A 84 2.16 2.30 -0.96
CA ILE A 84 2.47 3.55 -1.64
C ILE A 84 1.18 4.34 -1.96
N LEU A 85 0.12 3.68 -2.45
CA LEU A 85 -1.19 4.31 -2.65
C LEU A 85 -1.79 4.85 -1.35
N HIS A 86 -1.70 4.09 -0.26
CA HIS A 86 -2.22 4.49 1.04
C HIS A 86 -1.49 5.72 1.59
N ILE A 87 -0.16 5.75 1.50
CA ILE A 87 0.65 6.91 1.90
C ILE A 87 0.32 8.12 1.04
N ALA A 88 0.27 7.97 -0.29
CA ALA A 88 -0.06 9.07 -1.19
C ALA A 88 -1.45 9.67 -0.88
N SER A 89 -2.44 8.81 -0.62
CA SER A 89 -3.77 9.21 -0.19
C SER A 89 -3.73 9.98 1.14
N GLY A 90 -3.03 9.45 2.14
CA GLY A 90 -2.91 10.05 3.47
C GLY A 90 -2.17 11.39 3.46
N ILE A 91 -1.06 11.49 2.71
CA ILE A 91 -0.31 12.73 2.52
C ILE A 91 -1.19 13.77 1.81
N GLY A 92 -1.80 13.40 0.68
CA GLY A 92 -2.66 14.33 -0.06
C GLY A 92 -3.82 14.84 0.79
N LEU A 93 -4.50 13.97 1.53
CA LEU A 93 -5.57 14.36 2.44
C LEU A 93 -5.06 15.28 3.58
N ALA A 94 -3.87 15.01 4.14
CA ALA A 94 -3.27 15.85 5.16
C ALA A 94 -2.91 17.24 4.64
N LEU A 95 -2.37 17.34 3.42
CA LEU A 95 -2.05 18.62 2.76
C LEU A 95 -3.32 19.44 2.46
N ILE A 96 -4.39 18.78 1.99
CA ILE A 96 -5.70 19.42 1.76
C ILE A 96 -6.25 19.97 3.09
N ARG A 97 -6.18 19.20 4.18
CA ARG A 97 -6.60 19.66 5.52
C ARG A 97 -5.80 20.86 6.02
N ARG A 98 -4.54 21.01 5.58
CA ARG A 98 -3.68 22.16 5.84
C ARG A 98 -3.88 23.31 4.84
N ARG A 99 -4.89 23.25 3.98
CA ARG A 99 -5.24 24.27 2.97
C ARG A 99 -4.15 24.51 1.91
N ILE A 100 -3.33 23.50 1.61
CA ILE A 100 -2.36 23.58 0.51
C ILE A 100 -3.12 23.32 -0.80
N THR A 101 -3.34 24.37 -1.59
CA THR A 101 -4.17 24.36 -2.80
C THR A 101 -3.36 24.31 -4.10
N TRP A 102 -2.08 23.97 -4.04
CA TRP A 102 -1.22 23.93 -5.22
C TRP A 102 -1.58 22.72 -6.12
N ARG A 103 -2.46 22.93 -7.11
CA ARG A 103 -2.99 21.87 -7.99
C ARG A 103 -1.92 20.96 -8.62
N PRO A 104 -0.78 21.46 -9.15
CA PRO A 104 0.27 20.61 -9.71
C PRO A 104 0.83 19.57 -8.72
N LEU A 105 0.78 19.85 -7.42
CA LEU A 105 1.17 18.91 -6.37
C LEU A 105 0.38 17.60 -6.46
N TYR A 106 -0.94 17.74 -6.62
CA TYR A 106 -1.89 16.64 -6.59
C TYR A 106 -2.05 15.96 -7.94
N THR A 107 -1.81 16.70 -9.04
CA THR A 107 -1.94 16.18 -10.40
C THR A 107 -0.66 15.54 -10.92
N TYR A 108 0.51 16.06 -10.54
CA TYR A 108 1.80 15.61 -11.10
C TYR A 108 2.77 15.16 -10.02
N VAL A 109 3.06 15.99 -9.02
CA VAL A 109 4.17 15.72 -8.09
C VAL A 109 3.92 14.46 -7.27
N ILE A 110 2.78 14.35 -6.58
CA ILE A 110 2.46 13.17 -5.78
C ILE A 110 2.39 11.91 -6.66
N PRO A 111 1.65 11.89 -7.80
CA PRO A 111 1.63 10.73 -8.69
C PRO A 111 3.01 10.34 -9.25
N SER A 112 3.85 11.30 -9.63
CA SER A 112 5.21 11.01 -10.13
C SER A 112 6.09 10.38 -9.05
N VAL A 113 6.07 10.91 -7.82
CA VAL A 113 6.79 10.31 -6.69
C VAL A 113 6.29 8.90 -6.41
N LEU A 114 4.98 8.68 -6.49
CA LEU A 114 4.34 7.38 -6.34
C LEU A 114 4.89 6.35 -7.33
N ILE A 115 4.89 6.71 -8.62
CA ILE A 115 5.40 5.86 -9.70
C ILE A 115 6.89 5.56 -9.49
N VAL A 116 7.71 6.57 -9.18
CA VAL A 116 9.15 6.39 -8.97
C VAL A 116 9.42 5.45 -7.79
N LEU A 117 8.74 5.62 -6.65
CA LEU A 117 8.88 4.73 -5.50
C LEU A 117 8.46 3.30 -5.82
N PHE A 118 7.40 3.13 -6.60
CA PHE A 118 6.95 1.80 -7.03
C PHE A 118 7.97 1.15 -7.96
N LEU A 119 8.53 1.88 -8.93
CA LEU A 119 9.57 1.38 -9.82
C LEU A 119 10.84 0.99 -9.06
N ILE A 120 11.28 1.80 -8.08
CA ILE A 120 12.41 1.47 -7.21
C ILE A 120 12.13 0.17 -6.45
N THR A 121 10.93 0.03 -5.89
CA THR A 121 10.56 -1.18 -5.15
C THR A 121 10.53 -2.40 -6.08
N MET A 122 10.01 -2.26 -7.30
CA MET A 122 9.98 -3.35 -8.28
C MET A 122 11.37 -3.73 -8.79
N TYR A 123 12.28 -2.77 -8.90
CA TYR A 123 13.68 -3.03 -9.21
C TYR A 123 14.38 -3.80 -8.08
N LEU A 124 14.19 -3.40 -6.83
CA LEU A 124 14.74 -4.14 -5.69
C LEU A 124 14.14 -5.55 -5.59
N TYR A 125 12.84 -5.67 -5.86
CA TYR A 125 12.13 -6.94 -5.91
C TYR A 125 12.67 -7.85 -7.02
N SER A 126 12.94 -7.33 -8.21
CA SER A 126 13.49 -8.16 -9.29
C SER A 126 14.89 -8.67 -8.97
N LEU A 127 15.73 -7.87 -8.31
CA LEU A 127 17.03 -8.33 -7.82
C LEU A 127 16.90 -9.48 -6.81
N LEU A 128 15.91 -9.44 -5.92
CA LEU A 128 15.65 -10.51 -4.95
C LEU A 128 15.20 -11.83 -5.63
N VAL A 129 14.43 -11.75 -6.71
CA VAL A 129 13.90 -12.92 -7.43
C VAL A 129 14.93 -13.56 -8.37
N ILE A 130 15.90 -12.77 -8.86
CA ILE A 130 16.92 -13.22 -9.82
C ILE A 130 18.12 -13.90 -9.12
N ILE A 131 18.36 -13.62 -7.84
CA ILE A 131 19.43 -14.22 -7.02
C ILE A 131 18.93 -15.52 -6.38
#